data_AF-A0A2R8BQM4-F1
#
_entry.id   AF-A0A2R8BQM4-F1
#
_cell.length_a   1.000
_cell.length_b   1.000
_cell.length_c   1.000
_cell.angle_alpha   90.00
_cell.angle_beta   90.00
_cell.angle_gamma   90.00
#
_symmetry.space_group_name_H-M   'P 1'
#
loop_
_entity.id
_entity.type
_entity.pdbx_description
1 polymer ?
#
loop_
_entity_poly.entity_id
_entity_poly.type
_entity_poly.pdbx_seq_one_letter_code
_entity_poly.pdbx_strand_id
1 'polypeptide(L)' 'MTGFDWPVLMRAGLHGLGLRPTEFWSLTPAELQMMLGRGGGAAPLGRDRFDALSAAFPDEKRDTGDERYG' A
#
# COMPACT_ATOMS: atom_id res chain seq x y z
N MET A 1 -14.18 -9.80 4.12
CA MET A 1 -13.11 -8.78 4.04
C MET A 1 -12.60 -8.81 2.62
N THR A 2 -12.96 -7.85 1.79
CA THR A 2 -12.40 -7.74 0.43
C THR A 2 -10.96 -7.30 0.57
N GLY A 3 -10.03 -8.24 0.38
CA GLY A 3 -8.60 -7.94 0.35
C GLY A 3 -8.31 -6.94 -0.75
N PHE A 4 -7.29 -6.12 -0.56
CA PHE A 4 -6.83 -5.19 -1.58
C PHE A 4 -6.47 -5.94 -2.87
N ASP A 5 -7.05 -5.55 -4.00
CA ASP A 5 -6.91 -6.23 -5.30
C ASP A 5 -5.53 -6.01 -5.94
N TRP A 6 -4.51 -6.59 -5.31
CA TRP A 6 -3.12 -6.53 -5.73
C TRP A 6 -2.88 -6.93 -7.19
N PRO A 7 -3.50 -8.02 -7.72
CA PRO A 7 -3.29 -8.41 -9.10
C PRO A 7 -3.78 -7.37 -10.11
N VAL A 8 -4.86 -6.65 -9.77
CA VAL A 8 -5.43 -5.59 -10.61
C VAL A 8 -4.50 -4.38 -10.59
N LEU A 9 -3.98 -4.01 -9.42
CA LEU A 9 -3.03 -2.90 -9.27
C LEU A 9 -1.73 -3.17 -10.05
N MET A 10 -1.14 -4.36 -9.91
CA MET A 10 0.08 -4.71 -10.64
C MET A 10 -0.13 -4.73 -12.14
N ARG A 11 -1.28 -5.22 -12.62
CA ARG A 11 -1.59 -5.22 -14.06
C ARG A 11 -1.79 -3.79 -14.59
N ALA A 12 -2.41 -2.91 -13.82
CA ALA A 12 -2.56 -1.50 -14.19
C ALA A 12 -1.21 -0.75 -14.21
N GLY A 13 -0.34 -0.99 -13.22
CA GLY A 13 0.96 -0.31 -13.11
C GLY A 13 2.03 -0.89 -14.04
N LEU A 14 2.30 -2.20 -13.97
CA LEU A 14 3.41 -2.83 -14.70
C LEU A 14 3.07 -3.10 -16.17
N HIS A 15 1.83 -3.48 -16.46
CA HIS A 15 1.39 -3.75 -17.84
C HIS A 15 0.67 -2.56 -18.48
N GLY A 16 -0.17 -1.84 -17.73
CA GLY A 16 -0.95 -0.72 -18.26
C GLY A 16 -0.11 0.54 -18.49
N LEU A 17 0.60 1.00 -17.46
CA LEU A 17 1.50 2.16 -17.54
C LEU A 17 2.91 1.82 -18.04
N GLY A 18 3.24 0.53 -18.18
CA GLY A 18 4.56 0.08 -18.63
C GLY A 18 5.70 0.38 -17.65
N LEU A 19 5.38 0.59 -16.37
CA LEU A 19 6.38 0.89 -15.35
C LEU A 19 7.28 -0.31 -15.11
N ARG A 20 8.59 -0.08 -14.95
CA ARG A 20 9.49 -1.12 -14.44
C ARG A 20 9.11 -1.43 -12.99
N PRO A 21 9.33 -2.67 -12.51
CA PRO A 21 9.01 -3.04 -11.14
C PRO A 21 9.59 -2.08 -10.09
N THR A 22 10.83 -1.64 -10.27
CA THR A 22 11.49 -0.66 -9.40
C THR A 22 10.82 0.71 -9.41
N GLU A 23 10.34 1.19 -10.55
CA GLU A 23 9.62 2.46 -10.64
C GLU A 23 8.27 2.34 -9.94
N PHE A 24 7.53 1.27 -10.21
CA PHE A 24 6.24 1.01 -9.56
C PHE A 24 6.35 0.99 -8.04
N TRP A 25 7.40 0.37 -7.49
CA TRP A 25 7.64 0.33 -6.04
C TRP A 25 8.24 1.61 -5.46
N SER A 26 8.80 2.48 -6.29
CA SER A 26 9.29 3.80 -5.84
C SER A 26 8.19 4.85 -5.81
N LEU A 27 7.08 4.62 -6.50
CA LEU A 27 5.94 5.54 -6.53
C LEU A 27 5.12 5.46 -5.25
N THR A 28 4.67 6.61 -4.79
CA THR A 28 3.61 6.67 -3.78
C THR A 28 2.27 6.23 -4.40
N PRO A 29 1.34 5.64 -3.62
CA PRO A 29 0.01 5.27 -4.13
C PRO A 29 -0.75 6.46 -4.73
N ALA A 30 -0.51 7.68 -4.25
CA ALA A 30 -1.10 8.90 -4.79
C ALA A 30 -0.59 9.22 -6.20
N GLU A 31 0.72 9.10 -6.44
CA GLU A 31 1.32 9.31 -7.77
C GLU A 31 0.87 8.24 -8.76
N LEU A 32 0.81 6.97 -8.33
CA LEU A 32 0.29 5.89 -9.17
C LEU A 32 -1.17 6.15 -9.58
N GLN A 33 -2.02 6.59 -8.66
CA GLN A 33 -3.42 6.92 -8.96
C GLN A 33 -3.54 8.10 -9.91
N MET A 34 -2.69 9.11 -9.77
CA MET A 34 -2.62 10.25 -10.69
C MET A 34 -2.23 9.78 -12.11
N MET A 35 -1.21 8.94 -12.24
CA MET A 35 -0.77 8.40 -13.54
C MET A 35 -1.83 7.47 -14.18
N LEU A 36 -2.61 6.76 -13.36
CA LEU A 36 -3.75 5.95 -13.82
C LEU A 36 -4.98 6.79 -14.26
N GLY A 37 -4.86 8.12 -14.29
CA GLY A 37 -5.96 9.02 -14.68
C GLY A 37 -7.06 9.13 -13.62
N ARG A 38 -6.85 8.59 -12.42
CA ARG A 38 -7.77 8.73 -11.27
C ARG A 38 -7.49 10.00 -10.48
N GLY A 39 -7.04 11.06 -11.15
CA GLY A 39 -6.56 12.33 -10.59
C GLY A 39 -7.59 13.19 -9.84
N GLY A 40 -8.66 12.60 -9.33
CA GLY A 40 -9.68 13.27 -8.52
C GLY A 40 -9.80 12.64 -7.13
N GLY A 41 -9.01 13.13 -6.18
CA GLY A 41 -9.40 13.15 -4.77
C GLY A 41 -9.24 11.84 -3.98
N ALA A 42 -8.01 11.46 -3.69
CA ALA A 42 -7.75 11.04 -2.31
C ALA A 42 -7.29 12.31 -1.59
N ALA A 43 -8.18 12.92 -0.81
CA ALA A 43 -7.78 13.97 0.12
C ALA A 43 -6.59 13.45 0.94
N PRO A 44 -5.55 14.27 1.22
CA PRO A 44 -4.45 13.84 2.05
C PRO A 44 -5.00 13.23 3.34
N LEU A 45 -4.49 12.05 3.71
CA LEU A 45 -4.94 11.31 4.87
C LEU A 45 -4.85 12.23 6.10
N GLY A 46 -5.99 12.73 6.57
CA GLY A 46 -6.04 13.61 7.74
C GLY A 46 -5.54 12.89 8.98
N ARG A 47 -5.05 13.65 9.96
CA ARG A 47 -4.48 13.10 11.19
C ARG A 47 -5.43 12.15 11.91
N ASP A 48 -6.71 12.52 11.98
CA ASP A 48 -7.75 11.69 12.61
C ASP A 48 -7.91 10.32 11.95
N ARG A 49 -7.77 10.26 10.61
CA ARG A 49 -7.89 8.99 9.88
C ARG A 49 -6.64 8.14 10.01
N PHE A 50 -5.48 8.76 10.12
CA PHE A 50 -4.25 8.04 10.46
C PHE A 50 -4.36 7.43 11.87
N ASP A 51 -4.78 8.22 12.86
CA ASP A 51 -4.93 7.73 14.24
C ASP A 51 -5.98 6.60 14.33
N ALA A 52 -7.08 6.70 13.58
CA ALA A 52 -8.08 5.64 13.46
C ALA A 52 -7.51 4.35 12.82
N LEU A 53 -6.60 4.47 11.84
CA LEU A 53 -5.93 3.31 11.23
C LEU A 53 -4.93 2.67 12.19
N SER A 54 -4.13 3.47 12.91
CA SER A 54 -3.19 2.95 13.92
C SER A 54 -3.92 2.22 15.06
N ALA A 55 -5.11 2.67 15.45
CA ALA A 55 -5.93 1.98 16.44
C ALA A 55 -6.57 0.68 15.89
N ALA A 56 -6.97 0.67 14.61
CA ALA A 56 -7.60 -0.48 13.97
C ALA A 56 -6.60 -1.59 13.60
N PHE A 57 -5.34 -1.21 13.33
CA PHE A 57 -4.25 -2.12 12.98
C PHE A 57 -3.06 -1.85 13.89
N PRO A 58 -3.14 -2.23 15.18
CA PRO A 58 -2.00 -2.12 16.06
C PRO A 58 -0.91 -3.07 15.59
N ASP A 59 0.30 -2.57 15.38
CA ASP A 59 1.44 -3.41 15.03
C ASP A 59 1.73 -4.36 16.20
N GLU A 60 1.45 -5.64 16.01
CA GLU A 60 1.94 -6.66 16.92
C GLU A 60 3.46 -6.73 16.78
N LYS A 61 4.18 -6.29 17.83
CA LYS A 61 5.58 -6.71 17.99
C LYS A 61 5.56 -8.24 18.02
N ARG A 62 6.03 -8.89 16.95
CA ARG A 62 6.47 -10.28 17.04
C ARG A 62 7.45 -10.35 18.20
N ASP A 63 6.99 -10.94 19.29
CA ASP A 63 7.82 -11.13 20.45
C ASP A 63 9.03 -11.97 20.02
N THR A 64 10.18 -11.49 20.43
CA THR A 64 11.48 -12.10 20.22
C THR A 64 11.46 -13.44 20.94
N GLY A 65 11.30 -14.55 20.21
CA GLY A 65 11.16 -15.85 20.86
C GLY A 65 11.15 -17.04 19.92
N ASP A 66 12.01 -17.05 18.90
CA ASP A 66 12.38 -18.32 18.23
C ASP A 66 13.87 -18.62 18.50
N GLU A 67 14.24 -18.58 19.78
CA GLU A 67 15.32 -19.43 20.28
C GLU A 67 14.84 -20.89 20.31
N ARG A 68 14.87 -21.59 19.18
CA ARG A 68 15.03 -23.05 19.15
C ARG A 68 15.83 -23.50 17.95
N TYR A 69 17.16 -23.41 18.10
CA TYR A 69 18.02 -24.50 17.64
C TYR A 69 17.70 -25.74 18.51
N GLY A 70 17.39 -26.85 17.85
CA GLY A 70 17.23 -28.17 18.43
C GLY A 70 17.29 -29.22 17.35
#